data_AF-K6AJV1-F1
#
_entry.id   AF-K6AJV1-F1
#
_cell.length_a   1.000
_cell.length_b   1.000
_cell.length_c   1.000
_cell.angle_alpha   90.00
_cell.angle_beta   90.00
_cell.angle_gamma   90.00
#
_symmetry.space_group_name_H-M   'P 1'
#
loop_
_entity.id
_entity.type
_entity.pdbx_description
1 polymer ?
#
loop_
_entity_poly.entity_id
_entity_poly.type
_entity_poly.pdbx_seq_one_letter_code
_entity_poly.pdbx_strand_id
1 'polypeptide(L)'
;MVKGEWVAGEPTEIEVTGQYFPSNSGQQLKRNVDGKEFIVHGEFSTKARPVENAKHIRIDSIALDVDIISWEPFQTHSVIYV
;
A
#
# COMPACT_ATOMS: atom_id res chain seq x y z
N MET A 1 26.89 -24.42 -15.72
CA MET A 1 25.64 -24.31 -14.93
C MET A 1 25.98 -23.51 -13.69
N VAL A 2 25.60 -22.22 -13.67
CA VAL A 2 25.84 -21.37 -12.49
C VAL A 2 24.60 -21.49 -11.62
N LYS A 3 24.78 -21.92 -10.37
CA LYS A 3 23.70 -22.06 -9.39
C LYS A 3 23.08 -20.68 -9.15
N GLY A 4 21.84 -20.48 -9.60
CA GLY A 4 21.04 -19.31 -9.29
C GLY A 4 20.54 -19.39 -7.86
N GLU A 5 21.32 -18.87 -6.94
CA GLU A 5 20.92 -18.71 -5.54
C GLU A 5 20.13 -17.40 -5.44
N TRP A 6 18.85 -17.49 -5.07
CA TRP A 6 18.04 -16.32 -4.78
C TRP A 6 18.52 -15.71 -3.46
N VAL A 7 19.29 -14.63 -3.54
CA VAL A 7 19.62 -13.81 -2.38
C VAL A 7 18.45 -12.86 -2.17
N ALA A 8 17.74 -12.99 -1.04
CA ALA A 8 16.78 -11.98 -0.62
C ALA A 8 17.55 -10.66 -0.42
N GLY A 9 17.26 -9.66 -1.25
CA GLY A 9 17.79 -8.31 -1.03
C GLY A 9 17.29 -7.75 0.30
N GLU A 10 18.07 -6.84 0.90
CA GLU A 10 17.64 -6.13 2.10
C GLU A 10 16.32 -5.38 1.81
N PRO A 11 15.34 -5.39 2.73
CA PRO A 11 14.11 -4.66 2.53
C PRO A 11 14.40 -3.16 2.44
N THR A 12 14.05 -2.55 1.31
CA THR A 12 14.15 -1.10 1.13
C THR A 12 12.95 -0.43 1.76
N GLU A 13 13.20 0.44 2.74
CA GLU A 13 12.18 1.31 3.33
C GLU A 13 12.22 2.70 2.68
N ILE A 14 11.03 3.30 2.50
CA ILE A 14 10.90 4.69 2.07
C ILE A 14 9.92 5.42 2.99
N GLU A 15 10.22 6.68 3.28
CA GLU A 15 9.29 7.54 4.02
C GLU A 15 8.41 8.31 3.03
N VAL A 16 7.10 8.31 3.27
CA VAL A 16 6.13 9.06 2.46
C VAL A 16 5.22 9.90 3.34
N THR A 17 4.99 11.14 2.94
CA THR A 17 4.04 12.04 3.60
C THR A 17 2.65 11.90 2.97
N GLY A 18 1.62 11.92 3.80
CA GLY A 18 0.24 11.77 3.34
C GLY A 18 -0.77 11.89 4.45
N GLN A 19 -2.01 11.51 4.15
CA GLN A 19 -3.13 11.51 5.08
C GLN A 19 -3.78 10.14 5.10
N TYR A 20 -3.98 9.61 6.32
CA TYR A 20 -4.72 8.37 6.54
C TYR A 20 -6.21 8.65 6.78
N PHE A 21 -7.06 7.84 6.16
CA PHE A 21 -8.51 7.83 6.32
C PHE A 21 -8.93 6.43 6.76
N PRO A 22 -9.36 6.23 8.02
CA PRO A 22 -9.85 4.94 8.48
C PRO A 22 -11.21 4.61 7.84
N SER A 23 -11.49 3.33 7.61
CA SER A 23 -12.83 2.89 7.22
C SER A 23 -13.78 2.98 8.42
N ASN A 24 -14.78 3.87 8.34
CA ASN A 24 -15.74 4.11 9.42
C ASN A 24 -16.62 2.88 9.76
N SER A 25 -16.77 1.93 8.84
CA SER A 25 -17.50 0.67 9.02
C SER A 25 -16.59 -0.54 9.25
N GLY A 26 -15.28 -0.32 9.40
CA GLY A 26 -14.25 -1.36 9.54
C GLY A 26 -13.89 -2.10 8.25
N GLN A 27 -14.76 -2.07 7.24
CA GLN A 27 -14.57 -2.68 5.92
C GLN A 27 -15.33 -1.88 4.85
N GLN A 28 -14.69 -1.63 3.72
CA GLN A 28 -15.30 -1.06 2.51
C GLN A 28 -14.93 -1.92 1.30
N LEU A 29 -15.90 -2.19 0.43
CA LEU A 29 -15.67 -2.90 -0.83
C LEU A 29 -15.20 -1.90 -1.90
N LYS A 30 -14.03 -2.15 -2.49
CA LYS A 30 -13.50 -1.38 -3.62
C LYS A 30 -13.32 -2.30 -4.83
N ARG A 31 -13.28 -1.69 -6.01
CA ARG A 31 -13.05 -2.37 -7.29
C ARG A 31 -11.89 -1.68 -8.00
N ASN A 32 -10.87 -2.45 -8.39
CA ASN A 32 -9.74 -1.91 -9.14
C ASN A 32 -10.08 -1.75 -10.63
N VAL A 33 -9.13 -1.24 -11.41
CA VAL A 33 -9.28 -1.03 -12.88
C VAL A 33 -9.52 -2.33 -13.66
N ASP A 34 -9.09 -3.48 -13.14
CA ASP A 34 -9.31 -4.80 -13.74
C ASP A 34 -10.70 -5.37 -13.39
N GLY A 35 -11.51 -4.64 -12.62
CA GLY A 35 -12.82 -5.08 -12.16
C GLY A 35 -12.78 -6.03 -10.96
N LYS A 36 -11.60 -6.28 -10.37
CA LYS A 36 -11.45 -7.13 -9.18
C LYS A 36 -11.89 -6.38 -7.94
N GLU A 37 -12.72 -7.03 -7.13
CA GLU A 37 -13.17 -6.50 -5.85
C GLU A 37 -12.23 -6.90 -4.71
N PHE A 38 -12.04 -5.98 -3.77
CA PHE A 38 -11.25 -6.20 -2.56
C PHE A 38 -11.82 -5.39 -1.38
N ILE A 39 -11.60 -5.90 -0.18
CA ILE A 39 -12.03 -5.27 1.06
C ILE A 39 -10.90 -4.35 1.53
N VAL A 40 -11.20 -3.12 1.89
CA VAL A 40 -10.26 -2.15 2.47
C VAL A 40 -10.70 -1.76 3.88
N HIS A 41 -9.73 -1.67 4.77
CA HIS A 41 -9.83 -1.26 6.17
C HIS A 41 -9.42 0.20 6.37
N GLY A 42 -8.68 0.79 5.41
CA GLY A 42 -8.39 2.21 5.36
C GLY A 42 -7.68 2.63 4.08
N GLU A 43 -7.46 3.93 3.94
CA GLU A 43 -6.82 4.52 2.76
C GLU A 43 -5.77 5.54 3.19
N PHE A 44 -4.57 5.47 2.63
CA PHE A 44 -3.53 6.49 2.80
C PHE A 44 -3.31 7.23 1.48
N SER A 45 -3.62 8.52 1.47
CA SER A 45 -3.44 9.38 0.29
C SER A 45 -2.08 10.08 0.35
N THR A 46 -1.28 9.96 -0.71
CA THR A 46 0.06 10.55 -0.80
C THR A 46 0.37 11.09 -2.19
N LYS A 47 1.25 12.09 -2.29
CA LYS A 47 1.80 12.55 -3.58
C LYS A 47 2.92 11.66 -4.12
N ALA A 48 3.43 10.72 -3.32
CA ALA A 48 4.41 9.75 -3.77
C ALA A 48 3.81 8.87 -4.88
N ARG A 49 4.62 8.55 -5.89
CA ARG A 49 4.22 7.60 -6.93
C ARG A 49 4.20 6.19 -6.33
N PRO A 50 3.35 5.28 -6.86
CA PRO A 50 3.36 3.89 -6.43
C PRO A 50 4.76 3.28 -6.55
N VAL A 51 5.20 2.61 -5.48
CA VAL A 51 6.45 1.85 -5.49
C VAL A 51 6.14 0.40 -5.84
N GLU A 52 6.80 -0.07 -6.88
CA GLU A 52 6.69 -1.45 -7.32
C GLU A 52 7.16 -2.39 -6.21
N ASN A 53 6.35 -3.42 -5.90
CA ASN A 53 6.61 -4.40 -4.84
C ASN A 53 6.57 -3.88 -3.40
N ALA A 54 6.03 -2.69 -3.14
CA ALA A 54 5.69 -2.29 -1.77
C ALA A 54 4.61 -3.24 -1.22
N LYS A 55 4.86 -3.82 -0.04
CA LYS A 55 3.99 -4.84 0.57
C LYS A 55 3.46 -4.47 1.95
N HIS A 56 4.06 -3.48 2.61
CA HIS A 56 3.78 -3.17 4.00
C HIS A 56 3.83 -1.67 4.22
N ILE A 57 2.99 -1.16 5.13
CA ILE A 57 2.96 0.24 5.52
C ILE A 57 2.85 0.34 7.04
N ARG A 58 3.69 1.21 7.60
CA ARG A 58 3.67 1.59 9.01
C ARG A 58 3.35 3.07 9.15
N ILE A 59 2.41 3.41 10.04
CA ILE A 59 2.06 4.78 10.41
C ILE A 59 2.12 4.89 11.93
N ASP A 60 3.29 5.32 12.42
CA ASP A 60 3.62 5.35 13.86
C ASP A 60 2.66 6.22 14.68
N SER A 61 2.20 7.34 14.12
CA SER A 61 1.32 8.30 14.81
C SER A 61 -0.06 7.74 15.20
N ILE A 62 -0.47 6.64 14.58
CA ILE A 62 -1.73 5.95 14.85
C ILE A 62 -1.52 4.46 15.17
N ALA A 63 -0.27 4.03 15.39
CA ALA A 63 0.10 2.63 15.65
C ALA A 63 -0.47 1.64 14.59
N LEU A 64 -0.45 2.02 13.31
CA LEU A 64 -0.83 1.15 12.19
C LEU A 64 0.43 0.47 11.64
N ASP A 65 0.39 -0.85 11.47
CA ASP A 65 1.47 -1.65 10.88
C ASP A 65 0.84 -2.86 10.17
N VAL A 66 0.60 -2.74 8.86
CA VAL A 66 -0.25 -3.65 8.09
C VAL A 66 0.24 -3.84 6.66
N ASP A 67 -0.19 -4.94 6.05
CA ASP A 67 0.10 -5.22 4.65
C ASP A 67 -0.67 -4.27 3.72
N ILE A 68 -0.01 -3.90 2.62
CA ILE A 68 -0.61 -3.11 1.55
C ILE A 68 -1.42 -4.06 0.67
N ILE A 69 -2.70 -3.73 0.49
CA ILE A 69 -3.59 -4.45 -0.44
C ILE A 69 -3.30 -3.99 -1.87
N SER A 70 -3.19 -2.67 -2.08
CA SER A 70 -2.87 -2.08 -3.37
C SER A 70 -2.35 -0.65 -3.21
N TRP A 71 -1.40 -0.24 -4.05
CA TRP A 71 -0.95 1.16 -4.15
C TRP A 71 -1.23 1.66 -5.57
N GLU A 72 -2.26 2.48 -5.71
CA GLU A 72 -2.80 2.88 -7.01
C GLU A 72 -2.60 4.37 -7.29
N PRO A 73 -2.28 4.76 -8.53
CA PRO A 73 -2.35 6.16 -8.93
C PRO A 73 -3.81 6.62 -9.03
N PHE A 74 -4.10 7.82 -8.53
CA PHE A 74 -5.43 8.45 -8.58
C PHE A 74 -5.32 9.92 -9.00
N GLN A 75 -5.45 10.17 -10.31
CA GLN A 75 -5.44 11.49 -10.97
C GLN A 75 -4.23 12.39 -10.60
N THR A 76 -4.25 13.02 -9.42
CA THR A 76 -3.27 13.98 -8.92
C THR A 76 -2.40 13.46 -7.77
N HIS A 77 -2.74 12.31 -7.21
CA HIS A 77 -2.06 11.67 -6.08
C HIS A 77 -2.10 10.15 -6.24
N SER A 78 -1.65 9.42 -5.24
CA SER A 78 -1.76 7.97 -5.16
C SER A 78 -2.45 7.58 -3.86
N VAL A 79 -3.13 6.44 -3.87
CA VAL A 79 -3.84 5.88 -2.71
C VAL A 79 -3.25 4.52 -2.38
N ILE A 80 -2.90 4.32 -1.12
CA ILE A 80 -2.51 3.03 -0.56
C ILE A 80 -3.73 2.47 0.18
N TYR A 81 -4.24 1.36 -0.30
CA TYR A 81 -5.30 0.59 0.33
C TYR A 81 -4.69 -0.39 1.31
N VAL A 82 -5.21 -0.36 2.53
CA VAL A 82 -4.92 -1.30 3.61
C VAL A 82 -6.20 -1.88 4.17
#